data_AF-A0A966VGR7-F1
#
_entry.id   AF-A0A966VGR7-F1
#
_cell.length_a   1.000
_cell.length_b   1.000
_cell.length_c   1.000
_cell.angle_alpha   90.00
_cell.angle_beta   90.00
_cell.angle_gamma   90.00
#
_symmetry.space_group_name_H-M   'P 1'
#
loop_
_entity.id
_entity.type
_entity.pdbx_description
1 polymer ?
#
loop_
_entity_poly.entity_id
_entity_poly.type
_entity_poly.pdbx_seq_one_letter_code
_entity_poly.pdbx_strand_id
1 'polypeptide(L)' 'MKPGDLVVVVRSTDENLPDNILGHTGVIVEPVTLEDGHPINSWCDWWVLIDGEMQPWAEENLEVIDETG' A
#
# COMPACT_ATOMS: atom_id res chain seq x y z
N MET A 1 -9.10 3.44 -4.16
CA MET A 1 -9.06 2.59 -2.94
C MET A 1 -9.66 3.35 -1.75
N LYS A 2 -9.98 2.66 -0.66
CA LYS A 2 -10.41 3.25 0.63
C LYS A 2 -9.95 2.39 1.83
N PRO A 3 -9.90 2.96 3.05
CA PRO A 3 -9.69 2.18 4.28
C PRO A 3 -10.61 0.96 4.37
N GLY A 4 -10.02 -0.19 4.68
CA GLY A 4 -10.69 -1.49 4.76
C GLY A 4 -10.69 -2.30 3.46
N ASP A 5 -10.30 -1.73 2.31
CA ASP A 5 -10.16 -2.50 1.07
C ASP A 5 -9.01 -3.51 1.22
N LEU A 6 -9.28 -4.77 0.81
CA LEU A 6 -8.24 -5.78 0.61
C LEU A 6 -7.54 -5.49 -0.72
N VAL A 7 -6.21 -5.47 -0.71
CA VAL A 7 -5.39 -5.20 -1.88
C VAL A 7 -4.32 -6.27 -2.05
N VAL A 8 -3.84 -6.43 -3.27
CA VAL A 8 -2.65 -7.23 -3.61
C VAL A 8 -1.56 -6.32 -4.18
N VAL A 9 -0.32 -6.58 -3.80
CA VAL A 9 0.85 -5.90 -4.36
C VAL A 9 1.11 -6.45 -5.76
N VAL A 10 0.92 -5.63 -6.79
CA VAL A 10 1.13 -6.02 -8.19
C VAL A 10 2.43 -5.48 -8.77
N ARG A 11 3.02 -4.48 -8.10
CA ARG A 11 4.28 -3.87 -8.49
C ARG A 11 5.01 -3.37 -7.26
N SER A 12 6.34 -3.41 -7.28
CA SER A 12 7.20 -2.74 -6.31
C SER A 12 8.34 -2.04 -7.04
N THR A 13 8.64 -0.81 -6.64
CA THR A 13 9.82 -0.06 -7.08
C THR A 13 10.85 0.08 -5.96
N ASP A 14 10.55 -0.43 -4.76
CA ASP A 14 11.42 -0.34 -3.60
C ASP A 14 12.36 -1.55 -3.55
N GLU A 15 13.66 -1.29 -3.62
CA GLU A 15 14.73 -2.29 -3.57
C GLU A 15 14.97 -2.84 -2.16
N ASN A 16 14.38 -2.25 -1.12
CA ASN A 16 14.50 -2.70 0.27
C ASN A 16 13.41 -3.70 0.67
N LEU A 17 12.40 -3.90 -0.17
CA LEU A 17 11.34 -4.87 0.08
C LEU A 17 11.79 -6.29 -0.29
N PRO A 18 11.20 -7.33 0.33
CA PRO A 18 11.50 -8.71 -0.03
C PRO A 18 11.26 -8.97 -1.52
N ASP A 19 12.14 -9.74 -2.17
CA ASP A 19 12.03 -10.10 -3.60
C ASP A 19 10.69 -10.75 -3.96
N ASN A 20 10.01 -11.35 -2.99
CA ASN A 20 8.73 -12.03 -3.13
C ASN A 20 7.51 -11.19 -2.72
N ILE A 21 7.65 -9.90 -2.48
CA ILE A 21 6.53 -9.04 -2.03
C ILE A 21 5.37 -8.97 -3.04
N LEU A 22 5.65 -9.24 -4.32
CA LEU A 22 4.61 -9.32 -5.35
C LEU A 22 3.64 -10.47 -5.07
N GLY A 23 2.35 -10.16 -5.09
CA GLY A 23 1.28 -11.11 -4.77
C GLY A 23 0.94 -11.18 -3.28
N HIS A 24 1.66 -10.48 -2.40
CA HIS A 24 1.27 -10.35 -1.00
C HIS A 24 0.00 -9.52 -0.89
N THR A 25 -0.89 -9.94 0.01
CA THR A 25 -2.14 -9.25 0.27
C THR A 25 -2.03 -8.38 1.51
N GLY A 26 -2.75 -7.27 1.49
CA GLY A 26 -2.79 -6.33 2.60
C GLY A 26 -4.12 -5.61 2.68
N VAL A 27 -4.29 -4.84 3.74
CA VAL A 27 -5.49 -4.02 3.94
C VAL A 27 -5.10 -2.55 4.01
N ILE A 28 -5.82 -1.71 3.26
CA ILE A 28 -5.67 -0.25 3.36
C ILE A 28 -6.12 0.20 4.74
N VAL A 29 -5.25 0.90 5.47
CA VAL A 29 -5.56 1.40 6.82
C VAL A 29 -6.00 2.85 6.76
N GLU A 30 -5.17 3.73 6.19
CA GLU A 30 -5.43 5.17 6.13
C GLU A 30 -4.62 5.84 5.01
N PRO A 31 -5.03 7.00 4.50
CA PRO A 31 -4.21 7.75 3.54
C PRO A 31 -2.94 8.27 4.23
N VAL A 32 -1.83 8.35 3.48
CA VAL A 32 -0.62 9.00 3.98
C VAL A 32 -0.92 10.50 4.19
N THR A 33 -0.90 10.95 5.43
CA THR A 33 -1.06 12.37 5.76
C THR A 33 0.28 13.09 5.61
N LEU A 34 0.25 14.25 4.95
CA LEU A 34 1.42 15.12 4.78
C LEU A 34 1.73 15.79 6.13
N GLU A 35 2.90 15.59 6.73
CA GLU A 35 3.36 16.49 7.81
C GLU A 35 3.92 17.79 7.20
N ASP A 36 3.49 18.91 7.77
CA ASP A 36 4.07 20.24 7.54
C ASP A 36 4.11 20.71 6.07
N GLY A 37 3.11 20.31 5.28
CA GLY A 37 3.00 20.69 3.86
C GLY A 37 4.09 20.11 2.96
N HIS A 38 4.91 19.20 3.49
CA HIS A 38 5.94 18.48 2.75
C HIS A 38 5.54 17.01 2.65
N PRO A 39 5.65 16.38 1.48
CA PRO A 39 5.38 14.97 1.38
C PRO A 39 6.46 14.19 2.12
N ILE A 40 6.10 13.55 3.25
CA ILE A 40 6.98 12.65 4.00
C ILE A 40 7.46 11.51 3.08
N ASN A 41 6.61 11.09 2.15
CA ASN A 41 6.92 10.24 1.01
C ASN A 41 6.06 10.68 -0.17
N SER A 42 6.59 11.52 -1.07
CA SER A 42 5.82 12.09 -2.19
C SER A 42 5.24 11.06 -3.17
N TRP A 43 5.61 9.79 -3.01
CA TRP A 43 5.37 8.72 -3.96
C TRP A 43 4.43 7.64 -3.38
N CYS A 44 3.87 7.86 -2.18
CA CYS A 44 2.97 6.91 -1.53
C CYS A 44 1.65 7.58 -1.15
N ASP A 45 0.54 6.88 -1.39
CA ASP A 45 -0.82 7.37 -1.18
C ASP A 45 -1.47 6.78 0.07
N TRP A 46 -1.09 5.54 0.44
CA TRP A 46 -1.78 4.75 1.45
C TRP A 46 -0.83 4.07 2.44
N TRP A 47 -1.23 4.01 3.71
CA TRP A 47 -0.68 3.08 4.68
C TRP A 47 -1.40 1.74 4.57
N VAL A 48 -0.63 0.67 4.34
CA VAL A 48 -1.15 -0.69 4.13
C VAL A 48 -0.57 -1.61 5.19
N LEU A 49 -1.42 -2.46 5.77
CA LEU A 49 -1.00 -3.53 6.65
C LEU A 49 -0.76 -4.81 5.83
N ILE A 50 0.50 -5.20 5.67
CA ILE A 50 0.91 -6.42 4.96
C ILE A 50 1.73 -7.26 5.95
N ASP A 51 1.39 -8.54 6.10
CA ASP A 51 2.08 -9.48 7.00
C ASP A 51 2.24 -9.00 8.46
N GLY A 52 1.33 -8.14 8.92
CA GLY A 52 1.36 -7.57 10.27
C GLY A 52 2.25 -6.33 10.42
N GLU A 53 2.85 -5.83 9.34
CA GLU A 53 3.64 -4.60 9.31
C GLU A 53 2.91 -3.49 8.55
N MET A 54 2.93 -2.28 9.10
CA MET A 54 2.42 -1.08 8.42
C MET A 54 3.49 -0.49 7.52
N GLN A 55 3.17 -0.37 6.23
CA GLN A 55 4.10 0.13 5.22
C GLN A 55 3.38 1.11 4.28
N PRO A 56 4.05 2.17 3.79
CA PRO A 56 3.44 3.13 2.86
C PRO A 56 3.54 2.61 1.42
N TRP A 57 2.46 2.76 0.65
CA TRP A 57 2.36 2.27 -0.74
C TRP A 57 1.71 3.30 -1.66
N ALA A 58 2.19 3.34 -2.90
CA ALA A 58 1.54 4.06 -4.00
C ALA A 58 0.29 3.32 -4.46
N GLU A 59 -0.76 4.04 -4.84
CA GLU A 59 -1.97 3.44 -5.39
C GLU A 59 -1.67 2.61 -6.66
N GLU A 60 -0.75 3.07 -7.50
CA GLU A 60 -0.36 2.36 -8.75
C GLU A 60 0.34 1.01 -8.53
N ASN A 61 0.81 0.74 -7.31
CA ASN A 61 1.49 -0.51 -6.96
C ASN A 61 0.53 -1.58 -6.40
N LEU A 62 -0.74 -1.21 -6.22
CA LEU A 62 -1.75 -2.02 -5.56
C LEU A 62 -2.94 -2.26 -6.50
N GLU A 63 -3.56 -3.42 -6.33
CA GLU A 63 -4.84 -3.73 -6.98
C GLU A 63 -5.86 -4.14 -5.91
N VAL A 64 -7.07 -3.61 -5.97
CA VAL A 64 -8.14 -3.99 -5.04
C VAL A 64 -8.61 -5.40 -5.36
N ILE A 65 -8.57 -6.27 -4.37
CA ILE A 65 -9.20 -7.58 -4.42
C ILE A 65 -10.66 -7.37 -4.05
N ASP A 66 -11.50 -7.13 -5.05
CA ASP A 66 -12.94 -7.00 -4.84
C ASP A 66 -13.52 -8.40 -4.59
N GLU A 67 -14.08 -8.64 -3.38
CA GLU A 67 -14.86 -9.84 -3.07
C GLU A 67 -16.29 -9.76 -3.63
N THR A 68 -16.55 -8.95 -4.67
CA THR A 68 -17.84 -9.02 -5.38
C THR A 68 -17.91 -10.24 -6.28
N GLY A 69 -18.30 -11.35 -5.64
CA GLY A 69 -19.22 -12.33 -6.24
C GLY A 69 -20.66 -11.83 -6.26
#